data_AF-A0A5S9MJR9-F1
#
_entry.id   AF-A0A5S9MJR9-F1
#
_cell.length_a   1.000
_cell.length_b   1.000
_cell.length_c   1.000
_cell.angle_alpha   90.00
_cell.angle_beta   90.00
_cell.angle_gamma   90.00
#
_symmetry.space_group_name_H-M   'P 1'
#
loop_
_entity.id
_entity.type
_entity.pdbx_description
1 polymer ?
#
loop_
_entity_poly.entity_id
_entity_poly.type
_entity_poly.pdbx_seq_one_letter_code
_entity_poly.pdbx_strand_id
1 'polypeptide(L)'
;MKKGEMVVNPVSMISMPLPNGKVKKLRASYYLMGAMLGRFKQAVIGLPGGCHLGPRPIDQHIKGFEALGAEVTNEQGAIYLRAEKFSRSPDLS
;
A
#
# COMPACT_ATOMS: atom_id res chain seq x y z
N MET A 1 -6.82 3.84 -29.91
CA MET A 1 -6.75 4.52 -28.61
C MET A 1 -6.93 6.00 -28.85
N LYS A 2 -7.88 6.65 -28.15
CA LYS A 2 -8.05 8.10 -28.25
C LYS A 2 -7.00 8.81 -27.40
N LYS A 3 -6.66 10.05 -27.74
CA LYS A 3 -5.72 10.87 -26.98
C LYS A 3 -6.31 11.11 -25.57
N GLY A 4 -5.62 10.65 -24.53
CA GLY A 4 -6.06 10.79 -23.13
C GLY A 4 -6.67 9.53 -22.48
N GLU A 5 -6.78 8.41 -23.20
CA GLU A 5 -7.20 7.14 -22.60
C GLU A 5 -6.00 6.34 -22.04
N MET A 6 -6.18 5.76 -20.85
CA MET A 6 -5.27 4.77 -20.27
C MET A 6 -6.06 3.51 -19.91
N VAL A 7 -5.66 2.37 -20.47
CA VAL A 7 -6.25 1.06 -20.16
C VAL A 7 -5.26 0.27 -19.31
N VAL A 8 -5.71 -0.23 -18.16
CA VAL A 8 -4.89 -1.02 -17.24
C VAL A 8 -5.52 -2.41 -17.10
N ASN A 9 -4.82 -3.46 -17.55
CA ASN A 9 -5.21 -4.84 -17.36
C ASN A 9 -4.40 -5.47 -16.22
N PRO A 10 -5.00 -5.73 -15.04
CA PRO A 10 -4.28 -6.25 -13.89
C PRO A 10 -4.17 -7.78 -13.88
N VAL A 11 -4.67 -8.53 -14.87
CA VAL A 11 -4.78 -10.00 -14.80
C VAL A 11 -3.44 -10.67 -14.47
N SER A 12 -2.36 -10.31 -15.14
CA SER A 12 -1.01 -10.88 -14.93
C SER A 12 -0.15 -10.12 -13.91
N MET A 13 -0.75 -9.28 -13.08
CA MET A 13 -0.02 -8.51 -12.08
C MET A 13 0.62 -9.42 -11.02
N ILE A 14 1.88 -9.15 -10.70
CA ILE A 14 2.67 -9.84 -9.67
C ILE A 14 2.89 -8.93 -8.46
N SER A 15 3.05 -9.52 -7.28
CA SER A 15 3.48 -8.78 -6.10
C SER A 15 4.93 -8.35 -6.28
N MET A 16 5.18 -7.04 -6.31
CA MET A 16 6.53 -6.48 -6.40
C MET A 16 6.77 -5.62 -5.16
N PRO A 17 7.72 -5.99 -4.29
CA PRO A 17 8.03 -5.18 -3.13
C PRO A 17 8.59 -3.84 -3.60
N LEU A 18 8.22 -2.75 -2.92
CA LEU A 18 8.71 -1.40 -3.21
C LEU A 18 9.62 -0.89 -2.06
N PRO A 19 10.74 -1.57 -1.76
CA PRO A 19 11.66 -1.14 -0.71
C PRO A 19 12.47 0.06 -1.20
N ASN A 20 12.02 1.26 -0.83
CA ASN A 20 12.73 2.54 -0.96
C ASN A 20 13.08 3.03 -2.39
N GLY A 21 13.39 4.33 -2.49
CA GLY A 21 13.80 5.02 -3.72
C GLY A 21 12.66 5.52 -4.63
N LYS A 22 11.76 4.64 -5.09
CA LYS A 22 10.65 5.02 -5.99
C LYS A 22 9.42 5.58 -5.25
N VAL A 23 9.14 5.05 -4.06
CA VAL A 23 8.02 5.48 -3.20
C VAL A 23 8.18 6.93 -2.73
N LYS A 24 9.43 7.36 -2.49
CA LYS A 24 9.74 8.76 -2.17
C LYS A 24 9.43 9.73 -3.31
N LYS A 25 9.41 9.26 -4.57
CA LYS A 25 9.16 10.09 -5.76
C LYS A 25 7.67 10.24 -6.07
N LEU A 26 6.84 9.29 -5.65
CA LEU A 26 5.41 9.32 -5.93
C LEU A 26 4.60 9.02 -4.67
N ARG A 27 4.07 10.08 -4.06
CA ARG A 27 3.18 10.03 -2.90
C ARG A 27 1.97 9.10 -3.12
N ALA A 28 1.45 8.98 -4.34
CA ALA A 28 0.33 8.08 -4.64
C ALA A 28 0.65 6.57 -4.47
N SER A 29 1.93 6.20 -4.35
CA SER A 29 2.35 4.79 -4.26
C SER A 29 1.77 4.05 -3.05
N TYR A 30 1.52 4.74 -1.93
CA TYR A 30 0.91 4.11 -0.76
C TYR A 30 -0.59 3.87 -0.89
N TYR A 31 -1.29 4.46 -1.86
CA TYR A 31 -2.69 4.10 -2.14
C TYR A 31 -2.83 2.69 -2.71
N LEU A 32 -1.77 2.15 -3.31
CA LEU A 32 -1.77 0.78 -3.82
C LEU A 32 -1.68 -0.27 -2.71
N MET A 33 -1.33 0.09 -1.46
CA MET A 33 -1.20 -0.86 -0.35
C MET A 33 -2.48 -1.69 -0.14
N GLY A 34 -3.65 -1.04 -0.18
CA GLY A 34 -4.93 -1.74 -0.01
C GLY A 34 -5.21 -2.73 -1.14
N ALA A 35 -4.89 -2.37 -2.38
CA ALA A 35 -5.05 -3.26 -3.54
C ALA A 35 -4.07 -4.44 -3.49
N MET A 36 -2.81 -4.20 -3.08
CA MET A 36 -1.80 -5.24 -2.89
C MET A 36 -2.20 -6.19 -1.76
N LEU A 37 -2.62 -5.69 -0.60
CA LEU A 37 -3.11 -6.49 0.51
C LEU A 37 -4.35 -7.31 0.13
N GLY A 38 -5.33 -6.70 -0.54
CA GLY A 38 -6.54 -7.39 -0.95
C GLY A 38 -6.28 -8.52 -1.95
N ARG A 39 -5.31 -8.36 -2.86
CA ARG A 39 -5.01 -9.33 -3.92
C ARG A 39 -3.95 -10.37 -3.53
N PHE A 40 -2.85 -9.91 -2.96
CA PHE A 40 -1.66 -10.73 -2.69
C PHE A 40 -1.46 -11.06 -1.21
N LYS A 41 -2.32 -10.54 -0.32
CA LYS A 41 -2.22 -10.71 1.14
C LYS A 41 -0.94 -10.17 1.76
N GLN A 42 -0.16 -9.42 0.98
CA GLN A 42 1.09 -8.81 1.39
C GLN A 42 1.34 -7.51 0.62
N ALA A 43 2.03 -6.58 1.25
CA ALA A 43 2.52 -5.37 0.60
C ALA A 43 3.81 -4.92 1.31
N VAL A 44 4.76 -4.37 0.54
CA VAL A 44 6.00 -3.78 1.09
C VAL A 44 6.16 -2.39 0.50
N ILE A 45 6.27 -1.38 1.36
CA ILE A 45 6.39 0.01 0.95
C ILE A 45 7.49 0.75 1.71
N GLY A 46 8.35 1.46 0.98
CA GLY A 46 9.32 2.37 1.61
C GLY A 46 8.63 3.50 2.38
N LEU A 47 9.21 3.95 3.49
CA LEU A 47 8.68 5.10 4.21
C LEU A 47 8.72 6.36 3.32
N PRO A 48 7.65 7.17 3.27
CA PRO A 48 7.66 8.43 2.55
C PRO A 48 8.76 9.33 3.13
N GLY A 49 9.48 10.04 2.24
CA GLY A 49 10.45 11.04 2.66
C GLY A 49 9.80 12.27 3.30
N GLY A 50 10.62 13.17 3.84
CA GLY A 50 10.17 14.47 4.34
C GLY A 50 9.59 15.34 3.22
N CYS A 51 8.51 16.07 3.51
CA CYS A 51 7.89 17.03 2.61
C CYS A 51 8.02 18.44 3.20
N HIS A 52 8.35 19.44 2.40
CA HIS A 52 8.47 20.84 2.84
C HIS A 52 7.16 21.45 3.37
N LEU A 53 6.02 20.81 3.09
CA LEU A 53 4.67 21.25 3.49
C LEU A 53 4.24 20.72 4.87
N GLY A 54 5.15 20.11 5.63
CA GLY A 54 4.87 19.51 6.94
C GLY A 54 4.67 17.98 6.90
N PRO A 55 4.62 17.33 8.08
CA PRO A 55 4.50 15.89 8.19
C PRO A 55 3.14 15.43 7.66
N ARG A 56 3.15 14.37 6.86
CA ARG A 56 1.92 13.74 6.36
C ARG A 56 2.01 12.23 6.62
N PRO A 57 1.78 11.84 7.88
CA PRO A 57 2.00 10.48 8.33
C PRO A 57 1.04 9.51 7.66
N ILE A 58 1.48 8.26 7.55
CA ILE A 58 0.68 7.14 7.01
C ILE A 58 -0.02 6.34 8.12
N ASP A 59 0.07 6.81 9.36
CA ASP A 59 -0.36 6.10 10.57
C ASP A 59 -1.84 5.71 10.52
N GLN A 60 -2.70 6.56 9.94
CA GLN A 60 -4.13 6.24 9.77
C GLN A 60 -4.35 5.09 8.80
N HIS A 61 -3.54 4.98 7.75
CA HIS A 61 -3.58 3.82 6.85
C HIS A 61 -3.13 2.56 7.58
N ILE A 62 -2.06 2.65 8.36
CA ILE A 62 -1.53 1.52 9.16
C ILE A 62 -2.60 1.02 10.13
N LYS A 63 -3.16 1.92 10.96
CA LYS A 63 -4.24 1.58 11.90
C LYS A 63 -5.45 0.96 11.21
N GLY A 64 -5.83 1.48 10.05
CA GLY A 64 -6.92 0.92 9.27
C GLY A 64 -6.64 -0.51 8.78
N PHE A 65 -5.42 -0.79 8.33
CA PHE A 65 -5.03 -2.14 7.91
C PHE A 65 -4.90 -3.11 9.09
N GLU A 66 -4.37 -2.66 10.23
CA GLU A 66 -4.32 -3.45 11.47
C GLU A 66 -5.72 -3.83 11.95
N ALA A 67 -6.67 -2.88 11.93
CA ALA A 67 -8.07 -3.14 12.24
C ALA A 67 -8.73 -4.15 11.29
N LEU A 68 -8.24 -4.26 10.06
CA LEU A 68 -8.68 -5.26 9.06
C LEU A 68 -7.90 -6.58 9.16
N GLY A 69 -7.08 -6.77 10.19
CA GLY A 69 -6.34 -8.00 10.46
C GLY A 69 -4.99 -8.10 9.75
N ALA A 70 -4.42 -6.98 9.29
CA ALA A 70 -3.05 -6.98 8.77
C ALA A 70 -2.04 -6.84 9.93
N GLU A 71 -1.03 -7.70 9.93
CA GLU A 71 0.20 -7.50 10.68
C GLU A 71 1.08 -6.49 9.97
N VAL A 72 1.61 -5.51 10.71
CA VAL A 72 2.47 -4.46 10.18
C VAL A 72 3.81 -4.44 10.91
N THR A 73 4.91 -4.60 10.17
CA THR A 73 6.28 -4.47 10.71
C THR A 73 7.04 -3.36 9.99
N ASN A 74 7.99 -2.74 10.70
CA ASN A 74 8.91 -1.77 10.13
C ASN A 74 10.31 -2.38 10.11
N GLU A 75 10.84 -2.59 8.92
CA GLU A 75 12.17 -3.19 8.73
C GLU A 75 12.96 -2.31 7.75
N GLN A 76 14.14 -1.84 8.16
CA GLN A 76 15.07 -1.07 7.32
C GLN A 76 14.46 0.16 6.63
N GLY A 77 13.50 0.82 7.27
CA GLY A 77 12.82 2.00 6.72
C GLY A 77 11.78 1.69 5.64
N ALA A 78 11.29 0.46 5.61
CA ALA A 78 10.12 0.04 4.84
C ALA A 78 9.07 -0.59 5.78
N ILE A 79 7.82 -0.36 5.44
CA ILE A 79 6.66 -0.99 6.10
C ILE A 79 6.30 -2.25 5.33
N TYR A 80 6.20 -3.34 6.07
CA TYR A 80 5.75 -4.64 5.59
C TYR A 80 4.36 -4.86 6.15
N LEU A 81 3.39 -5.12 5.28
CA LEU A 81 2.03 -5.48 5.65
C LEU A 81 1.78 -6.92 5.21
N ARG A 82 1.28 -7.76 6.12
CA ARG A 82 0.91 -9.16 5.87
C ARG A 82 -0.48 -9.41 6.43
N ALA A 83 -1.36 -10.06 5.69
CA ALA A 83 -2.72 -10.29 6.16
C ALA A 83 -3.20 -11.68 5.76
N GLU A 84 -2.98 -12.68 6.63
CA GLU A 84 -3.46 -14.06 6.40
C GLU A 84 -4.99 -14.10 6.31
N LYS A 85 -5.68 -13.29 7.12
CA LYS A 85 -7.13 -13.08 7.07
C LYS A 85 -7.46 -11.61 6.87
N PHE A 86 -7.20 -11.09 5.67
CA PHE A 86 -7.68 -9.75 5.29
C PHE A 86 -9.19 -9.81 5.00
N SER A 87 -10.01 -9.24 5.88
CA SER A 87 -11.44 -9.10 5.62
C SER A 87 -11.65 -8.09 4.49
N ARG A 88 -12.23 -8.56 3.37
CA ARG A 88 -12.81 -7.65 2.39
C ARG A 88 -14.09 -7.15 3.05
N SER A 89 -14.06 -5.90 3.49
CA SER A 89 -15.03 -5.24 4.39
C SER A 89 -15.12 -5.88 5.79
N PRO A 90 -15.26 -5.07 6.87
CA PRO A 90 -15.91 -5.56 8.07
C PRO A 90 -17.29 -6.04 7.62
N ASP A 91 -17.63 -7.27 7.92
CA ASP A 91 -19.01 -7.68 7.98
C ASP A 91 -19.71 -6.78 9.00
N LEU A 92 -20.32 -5.69 8.52
CA LEU A 92 -21.41 -5.07 9.25
C LEU A 92 -22.56 -6.08 9.22
N SER A 93 -22.53 -6.98 10.20
CA SER A 93 -23.69 -7.71 10.69
C SER A 93 -24.37 -6.88 11.79
#